data_AF-A0A7V8VR19-F1
#
_entry.id   AF-A0A7V8VR19-F1
#
_cell.length_a   1.000
_cell.length_b   1.000
_cell.length_c   1.000
_cell.angle_alpha   90.00
_cell.angle_beta   90.00
_cell.angle_gamma   90.00
#
_symmetry.space_group_name_H-M   'P 1'
#
loop_
_entity.id
_entity.type
_entity.pdbx_description
1 polymer ?
#
loop_
_entity_poly.entity_id
_entity_poly.type
_entity_poly.pdbx_seq_one_letter_code
_entity_poly.pdbx_strand_id
1 'polypeptide(L)'
;MANEMLQRADLAIYVIAGLPKSFGRKLKKIVQEESAEGEVMQLDPEMSEWVIARVRGEKRRPHERTPASAALWRAYSALSAARYHLQDRPEEDQVRELRRVVEDLWREISPEFNQPEETVE
;
A
#
# COMPACT_ATOMS: atom_id res chain seq x y z
N MET A 1 2.21 -6.69 -23.25
CA MET A 1 2.83 -6.89 -21.92
C MET A 1 3.57 -5.60 -21.59
N ALA A 2 3.18 -4.91 -20.51
CA ALA A 2 3.75 -3.62 -20.15
C ALA A 2 5.01 -3.84 -19.29
N ASN A 3 6.16 -3.44 -19.83
CA ASN A 3 7.42 -3.35 -19.08
C ASN A 3 7.68 -1.86 -18.88
N GLU A 4 7.62 -1.41 -17.64
CA GLU A 4 7.85 -0.01 -17.30
C GLU A 4 8.97 0.10 -16.26
N MET A 5 9.81 1.12 -16.42
CA MET A 5 11.00 1.37 -15.61
C MET A 5 10.91 2.79 -15.07
N LEU A 6 10.93 2.92 -13.74
CA LEU A 6 11.05 4.20 -13.05
C LEU A 6 12.49 4.34 -12.55
N GLN A 7 13.21 5.34 -13.05
CA GLN A 7 14.62 5.55 -12.72
C GLN A 7 14.88 6.97 -12.20
N ARG A 8 15.60 7.04 -11.07
CA ARG A 8 16.22 8.24 -10.48
C ARG A 8 17.73 7.98 -10.40
N ALA A 9 18.53 9.03 -10.21
CA ALA A 9 19.99 8.94 -10.19
C ALA A 9 20.56 7.96 -9.13
N ASP A 10 19.78 7.66 -8.09
CA ASP A 10 20.12 6.84 -6.92
C ASP A 10 19.20 5.62 -6.73
N LEU A 11 18.14 5.47 -7.53
CA LEU A 11 17.11 4.43 -7.33
C LEU A 11 16.47 4.00 -8.64
N ALA A 12 16.31 2.70 -8.85
CA ALA A 12 15.55 2.13 -9.96
C ALA A 12 14.51 1.12 -9.44
N ILE A 13 13.29 1.18 -9.98
CA ILE A 13 12.22 0.20 -9.71
C ILE A 13 11.88 -0.52 -11.01
N TYR A 14 12.00 -1.85 -10.99
CA TYR A 14 11.64 -2.73 -12.10
C TYR A 14 10.33 -3.46 -11.81
N VAL A 15 9.34 -3.30 -12.68
CA VAL A 15 8.08 -4.05 -12.63
C VAL A 15 8.05 -5.00 -13.81
N ILE A 16 8.18 -6.30 -13.55
CA ILE A 16 8.20 -7.33 -14.60
C ILE A 16 7.06 -8.33 -14.34
N ALA A 17 6.05 -8.32 -15.21
CA ALA A 17 4.92 -9.22 -15.13
C ALA A 17 5.19 -10.58 -15.81
N GLY A 18 4.57 -11.64 -15.32
CA GLY A 18 4.56 -12.96 -15.99
C GLY A 18 5.81 -13.81 -15.79
N LEU A 19 6.68 -13.49 -14.82
CA LEU A 19 7.87 -14.28 -14.54
C LEU A 19 7.55 -15.53 -13.70
N PRO A 20 8.15 -16.70 -14.01
CA PRO A 20 8.06 -17.86 -13.14
C PRO A 20 8.78 -17.58 -11.81
N LYS A 21 8.27 -18.11 -10.69
CA LYS A 21 8.84 -17.90 -9.33
C LYS A 21 10.34 -18.24 -9.25
N SER A 22 10.82 -19.19 -10.05
CA SER A 22 12.23 -19.57 -10.14
C SER A 22 13.13 -18.49 -10.74
N PHE A 23 12.59 -17.60 -11.58
CA PHE A 23 13.31 -16.52 -12.21
C PHE A 23 13.64 -15.39 -11.24
N GLY A 24 12.79 -15.14 -10.24
CA GLY A 24 13.05 -14.12 -9.21
C GLY A 24 14.38 -14.30 -8.50
N ARG A 25 14.78 -15.56 -8.22
CA ARG A 25 16.11 -15.86 -7.63
C ARG A 25 17.26 -15.53 -8.57
N LYS A 26 17.09 -15.79 -9.87
CA LYS A 26 18.11 -15.49 -10.89
C LYS A 26 18.25 -13.98 -11.08
N LEU A 27 17.13 -13.26 -11.16
CA LEU A 27 17.12 -11.81 -11.28
C LEU A 27 17.78 -11.16 -10.07
N LYS A 28 17.45 -11.61 -8.85
CA LYS A 28 18.10 -11.12 -7.63
C LYS A 28 19.61 -11.28 -7.70
N LYS A 29 20.09 -12.46 -8.13
CA LYS A 29 21.53 -12.75 -8.27
C LYS A 29 22.20 -11.83 -9.31
N ILE A 30 21.60 -11.65 -10.47
CA ILE A 30 22.12 -10.77 -11.53
C ILE A 30 22.22 -9.33 -11.02
N VAL A 31 21.17 -8.81 -10.38
CA VAL A 31 21.17 -7.42 -9.86
C VAL A 31 22.20 -7.26 -8.73
N GLN A 32 22.38 -8.28 -7.87
CA GLN A 32 23.41 -8.26 -6.82
C GLN A 32 24.84 -8.34 -7.37
N GLU A 33 25.06 -9.01 -8.51
CA GLU A 33 26.38 -9.07 -9.16
C GLU A 33 26.75 -7.75 -9.84
N GLU A 34 25.76 -7.05 -10.41
CA GLU A 34 25.95 -5.78 -11.11
C GLU A 34 25.90 -4.55 -10.19
N SER A 35 25.23 -4.65 -9.03
CA SER A 35 25.13 -3.54 -8.09
C SER A 35 26.30 -3.56 -7.11
N ALA A 36 27.29 -2.69 -7.33
CA ALA A 36 28.47 -2.58 -6.48
C ALA A 36 28.17 -2.16 -5.02
N GLU A 37 27.04 -1.48 -4.77
CA GLU A 37 26.71 -0.89 -3.46
C GLU A 37 25.21 -0.92 -3.09
N GLY A 38 24.34 -1.47 -3.96
CA GLY A 38 22.88 -1.41 -3.78
C GLY A 38 22.28 -2.66 -3.13
N GLU A 39 21.38 -2.47 -2.16
CA GLU A 39 20.58 -3.57 -1.61
C GLU A 39 19.40 -3.92 -2.52
N VAL A 40 19.27 -5.20 -2.88
CA VAL A 40 18.12 -5.69 -3.66
C VAL A 40 17.02 -6.15 -2.72
N MET A 41 15.99 -5.31 -2.58
CA MET A 41 14.79 -5.62 -1.81
C MET A 41 13.66 -6.11 -2.69
N GLN A 42 12.97 -7.17 -2.26
CA GLN A 42 11.71 -7.58 -2.86
C GLN A 42 10.58 -6.82 -2.16
N LEU A 43 9.74 -6.14 -2.93
CA LEU A 43 8.55 -5.49 -2.40
C LEU A 43 7.57 -6.55 -1.88
N ASP A 44 6.87 -6.23 -0.78
CA ASP A 44 5.75 -7.04 -0.33
C ASP A 44 4.61 -7.05 -1.39
N PRO A 45 3.68 -8.02 -1.32
CA PRO A 45 2.62 -8.14 -2.32
C PRO A 45 1.75 -6.89 -2.46
N GLU A 46 1.45 -6.20 -1.35
CA GLU A 46 0.55 -5.04 -1.34
C GLU A 46 1.22 -3.81 -1.97
N MET A 47 2.50 -3.59 -1.64
CA MET A 47 3.33 -2.57 -2.28
C MET A 47 3.53 -2.87 -3.77
N SER A 48 3.73 -4.14 -4.14
CA SER A 48 3.87 -4.57 -5.54
C SER A 48 2.62 -4.26 -6.34
N GLU A 49 1.44 -4.62 -5.83
CA GLU A 49 0.16 -4.31 -6.47
C GLU A 49 -0.08 -2.81 -6.60
N TRP A 50 0.29 -2.04 -5.58
CA TRP A 50 0.18 -0.58 -5.61
C TRP A 50 1.09 0.04 -6.68
N VAL A 51 2.35 -0.37 -6.77
CA VAL A 51 3.27 0.12 -7.82
C VAL A 51 2.73 -0.25 -9.20
N ILE A 52 2.27 -1.49 -9.40
CA ILE A 52 1.70 -1.94 -10.68
C ILE A 52 0.48 -1.09 -11.06
N ALA A 53 -0.44 -0.84 -10.12
CA ALA A 53 -1.62 -0.03 -10.38
C ALA A 53 -1.27 1.41 -10.76
N ARG A 54 -0.26 2.01 -10.09
CA ARG A 54 0.21 3.36 -10.38
C ARG A 54 0.85 3.47 -11.77
N VAL A 55 1.71 2.51 -12.10
CA VAL A 55 2.36 2.35 -13.42
C VAL A 55 1.32 2.23 -14.53
N ARG A 56 0.30 1.40 -14.34
CA ARG A 56 -0.76 1.17 -15.33
C ARG A 56 -1.84 2.25 -15.39
N GLY A 57 -1.77 3.28 -14.54
CA GLY A 57 -2.80 4.32 -14.45
C GLY A 57 -4.17 3.79 -14.02
N GLU A 58 -4.22 2.67 -13.27
CA GLU A 58 -5.47 2.07 -12.82
C GLU A 58 -6.16 2.97 -11.77
N LYS A 59 -7.46 3.26 -11.96
CA LYS A 59 -8.25 4.01 -10.98
C LYS A 59 -8.59 3.11 -9.79
N ARG A 60 -7.87 3.30 -8.67
CA ARG A 60 -8.18 2.66 -7.38
C ARG A 60 -9.22 3.44 -6.60
N ARG A 61 -9.94 2.74 -5.70
CA ARG A 61 -10.85 3.39 -4.75
C ARG A 61 -10.06 4.37 -3.88
N PRO A 62 -10.65 5.51 -3.46
CA PRO A 62 -9.93 6.54 -2.71
C PRO A 62 -9.17 6.00 -1.48
N HIS A 63 -9.79 5.09 -0.72
CA HIS A 63 -9.22 4.43 0.45
C HIS A 63 -8.09 3.40 0.15
N GLU A 64 -7.90 3.00 -1.11
CA GLU A 64 -6.89 2.02 -1.56
C GLU A 64 -5.74 2.68 -2.35
N ARG A 65 -5.69 4.02 -2.37
CA ARG A 65 -4.71 4.78 -3.14
C ARG A 65 -3.27 4.64 -2.64
N THR A 66 -3.05 4.18 -1.41
CA THR A 66 -1.75 3.83 -0.85
C THR A 66 -1.85 2.55 -0.02
N PRO A 67 -0.76 1.75 0.11
CA PRO A 67 -0.77 0.56 0.96
C PRO A 67 -1.12 0.87 2.41
N ALA A 68 -0.58 1.97 2.95
CA ALA A 68 -0.87 2.40 4.31
C ALA A 68 -2.35 2.75 4.50
N SER A 69 -2.96 3.49 3.56
CA SER A 69 -4.40 3.79 3.59
C SER A 69 -5.24 2.51 3.51
N ALA A 70 -4.87 1.55 2.65
CA ALA A 70 -5.58 0.28 2.51
C ALA A 70 -5.50 -0.57 3.80
N ALA A 71 -4.34 -0.62 4.44
CA ALA A 71 -4.16 -1.31 5.72
C ALA A 71 -5.03 -0.70 6.84
N LEU A 72 -5.02 0.63 6.99
CA LEU A 72 -5.82 1.32 8.00
C LEU A 72 -7.32 1.18 7.74
N TRP A 73 -7.77 1.25 6.48
CA TRP A 73 -9.16 0.98 6.11
C TRP A 73 -9.61 -0.44 6.52
N ARG A 74 -8.77 -1.45 6.29
CA ARG A 74 -9.06 -2.84 6.69
C ARG A 74 -9.16 -2.96 8.21
N ALA A 75 -8.25 -2.32 8.95
CA ALA A 75 -8.31 -2.29 10.42
C ALA A 75 -9.59 -1.60 10.93
N TYR A 76 -9.93 -0.43 10.38
CA TYR A 76 -11.16 0.28 10.69
C TYR A 76 -12.42 -0.57 10.42
N SER A 77 -12.46 -1.25 9.27
CA SER A 77 -13.57 -2.11 8.88
C SER A 77 -13.70 -3.31 9.81
N ALA A 78 -12.59 -3.95 10.17
CA ALA A 78 -12.57 -5.08 11.09
C ALA A 78 -13.03 -4.67 12.50
N LEU A 79 -12.58 -3.53 13.01
CA LEU A 79 -13.00 -3.01 14.32
C LEU A 79 -14.49 -2.60 14.31
N SER A 80 -14.97 -2.05 13.20
CA SER A 80 -16.40 -1.76 13.02
C SER A 80 -17.24 -3.03 13.05
N ALA A 81 -16.81 -4.10 12.40
CA ALA A 81 -17.46 -5.40 12.45
C ALA A 81 -17.40 -6.03 13.86
N ALA A 82 -16.24 -5.98 14.51
CA ALA A 82 -16.04 -6.51 15.87
C ALA A 82 -16.99 -5.85 16.88
N ARG A 83 -17.21 -4.53 16.77
CA ARG A 83 -18.16 -3.81 17.61
C ARG A 83 -19.58 -4.39 17.53
N TYR A 84 -20.06 -4.76 16.34
CA TYR A 84 -21.38 -5.38 16.21
C TYR A 84 -21.50 -6.70 16.95
N HIS A 85 -20.41 -7.46 17.04
CA HIS A 85 -20.38 -8.75 17.74
C HIS A 85 -20.10 -8.64 19.24
N LEU A 86 -19.61 -7.49 19.71
CA LEU A 86 -19.30 -7.20 21.11
C LEU A 86 -20.36 -6.35 21.79
N GLN A 87 -21.51 -6.16 21.15
CA GLN A 87 -22.61 -5.41 21.72
C GLN A 87 -22.95 -5.91 23.14
N ASP A 88 -23.13 -4.97 24.07
CA ASP A 88 -23.43 -5.21 25.49
C ASP A 88 -22.30 -5.90 26.29
N ARG A 89 -21.09 -5.95 25.74
CA ARG A 89 -19.90 -6.42 26.45
C ARG A 89 -18.99 -5.26 26.87
N PRO A 90 -18.29 -5.36 28.01
CA PRO A 90 -17.39 -4.30 28.47
C PRO A 90 -16.24 -4.00 27.50
N GLU A 91 -15.85 -4.95 26.64
CA GLU A 91 -14.83 -4.74 25.62
C GLU A 91 -15.28 -3.84 24.46
N GLU A 92 -16.59 -3.58 24.31
CA GLU A 92 -17.13 -2.72 23.24
C GLU A 92 -16.50 -1.32 23.27
N ASP A 93 -16.36 -0.73 24.47
CA ASP A 93 -15.81 0.62 24.63
C ASP A 93 -14.34 0.69 24.22
N GLN A 94 -13.56 -0.36 24.51
CA GLN A 94 -12.16 -0.44 24.10
C GLN A 94 -12.04 -0.57 22.57
N VAL A 95 -12.88 -1.41 21.95
CA VAL A 95 -12.92 -1.57 20.48
C VAL A 95 -13.37 -0.28 19.80
N ARG A 96 -14.32 0.45 20.42
CA ARG A 96 -14.79 1.75 19.93
C ARG A 96 -13.67 2.79 19.92
N GLU A 97 -12.87 2.86 20.98
CA GLU A 97 -11.75 3.80 21.04
C GLU A 97 -10.62 3.44 20.08
N LEU A 98 -10.24 2.16 19.99
CA LEU A 98 -9.27 1.70 19.00
C LEU A 98 -9.71 2.02 17.57
N ARG A 99 -11.00 1.84 17.26
CA ARG A 99 -11.56 2.20 15.95
C ARG A 99 -11.39 3.69 15.67
N ARG A 100 -11.65 4.54 16.66
CA ARG A 100 -11.51 6.01 16.54
C ARG A 100 -10.08 6.41 16.22
N VAL A 101 -9.11 5.88 16.97
CA VAL A 101 -7.67 6.14 16.72
C VAL A 101 -7.26 5.70 15.32
N VAL A 102 -7.70 4.52 14.87
CA VAL A 102 -7.41 4.03 13.51
C VAL A 102 -8.07 4.91 12.45
N GLU A 103 -9.29 5.38 12.67
CA GLU A 103 -9.99 6.30 11.78
C GLU A 103 -9.25 7.64 11.64
N ASP A 104 -8.79 8.21 12.75
CA ASP A 104 -8.07 9.49 12.76
C ASP A 104 -6.74 9.37 11.98
N LEU A 105 -5.95 8.33 12.28
CA LEU A 105 -4.71 8.03 11.53
C LEU A 105 -4.98 7.82 10.04
N TRP A 106 -6.08 7.16 9.71
CA TRP A 106 -6.44 6.91 8.32
C TRP A 106 -6.77 8.20 7.59
N ARG A 107 -7.54 9.10 8.22
CA ARG A 107 -7.90 10.40 7.64
C ARG A 107 -6.67 11.26 7.36
N GLU A 108 -5.68 11.27 8.24
CA GLU A 108 -4.45 12.06 8.07
C GLU A 108 -3.64 11.64 6.83
N ILE A 109 -3.53 10.33 6.59
CA ILE A 109 -2.68 9.81 5.51
C ILE A 109 -3.44 9.55 4.20
N SER A 110 -4.77 9.48 4.26
CA SER A 110 -5.57 9.08 3.11
C SER A 110 -5.64 10.21 2.09
N PRO A 111 -5.28 9.93 0.82
CA PRO A 111 -5.43 10.90 -0.26
C PRO A 111 -6.89 11.28 -0.56
N GLU A 112 -7.86 10.62 0.07
CA GLU A 112 -9.28 10.97 0.02
C GLU A 112 -9.59 12.24 0.81
N PHE A 113 -8.94 12.43 1.97
CA PHE A 113 -9.18 13.56 2.88
C PHE A 113 -8.13 14.66 2.78
N ASN A 114 -7.01 14.38 2.12
CA ASN A 114 -5.88 15.29 1.98
C ASN A 114 -5.88 16.06 0.64
N GLN A 115 -7.05 16.26 0.02
CA GLN A 115 -7.14 17.12 -1.16
C GLN A 115 -7.10 18.57 -0.70
N PRO A 116 -6.07 19.37 -1.07
CA PRO A 116 -6.14 20.81 -0.88
C PRO A 116 -7.36 21.29 -1.64
N GLU A 117 -8.20 22.10 -0.99
CA GLU A 117 -9.36 22.74 -1.62
C GLU A 117 -8.91 23.27 -2.98
N GLU A 118 -9.51 22.77 -4.07
CA GLU A 118 -9.38 23.41 -5.38
C GLU A 118 -9.86 24.85 -5.17
N THR A 119 -8.90 25.79 -5.09
CA THR A 119 -9.17 27.21 -5.27
C THR A 119 -9.84 27.34 -6.62
N VAL A 120 -11.16 27.48 -6.58
CA VAL A 120 -11.98 27.89 -7.71
C VAL A 120 -11.58 29.34 -8.00
N GLU A 121 -10.73 29.54 -9.00
CA GLU A 121 -10.56 30.82 -9.69
C GLU A 121 -11.72 31.08 -10.66
#